data_AF-A0AAE6CYW8-F1
#
_entry.id   AF-A0AAE6CYW8-F1
#
_cell.length_a   1.000
_cell.length_b   1.000
_cell.length_c   1.000
_cell.angle_alpha   90.00
_cell.angle_beta   90.00
_cell.angle_gamma   90.00
#
_symmetry.space_group_name_H-M   'P 1'
#
loop_
_entity.id
_entity.type
_entity.pdbx_description
1 polymer ?
#
loop_
_entity_poly.entity_id
_entity_poly.type
_entity_poly.pdbx_seq_one_letter_code
_entity_poly.pdbx_strand_id
1 'polypeptide(L)'
;MDYEEVIRILKKIANADTIKDLSEILNVNYTTFNTWAVRGEIPLKRIKEFSEKLGVNIDMIISGDINSKGNKNIILQGKNNSINFPTNNNHNDKLQKFLSLHEKYGNEALLDQFINKLEILKKATEE
;
A
#
# COMPACT_ATOMS: atom_id res chain seq x y z
N MET A 1 24.61 -0.39 9.04
CA MET A 1 23.21 -0.74 9.36
C MET A 1 23.23 -2.17 9.83
N ASP A 2 22.69 -2.45 11.01
CA ASP A 2 22.84 -3.77 11.61
C ASP A 2 22.17 -4.86 10.75
N TYR A 3 22.93 -5.90 10.41
CA TYR A 3 22.46 -6.99 9.56
C TYR A 3 21.21 -7.67 10.13
N GLU A 4 21.20 -7.99 11.43
CA GLU A 4 20.11 -8.74 12.06
C GLU A 4 18.81 -7.93 12.03
N GLU A 5 18.89 -6.62 12.27
CA GLU A 5 17.75 -5.74 12.20
C GLU A 5 17.15 -5.67 10.79
N VAL A 6 17.98 -5.49 9.76
CA VAL A 6 17.52 -5.44 8.36
C VAL A 6 16.89 -6.76 7.95
N ILE A 7 17.49 -7.88 8.32
CA ILE A 7 16.95 -9.21 8.03
C ILE A 7 15.60 -9.42 8.69
N ARG A 8 15.45 -9.03 9.97
CA ARG A 8 14.17 -9.13 10.69
C ARG A 8 13.08 -8.33 9.97
N ILE A 9 13.39 -7.13 9.48
CA ILE A 9 12.45 -6.30 8.71
C ILE A 9 12.12 -6.93 7.36
N LEU A 10 13.13 -7.35 6.60
CA LEU A 10 12.94 -8.01 5.30
C LEU A 10 12.09 -9.27 5.41
N LYS A 11 12.33 -10.11 6.42
CA LYS A 11 11.50 -11.28 6.72
C LYS A 11 10.05 -10.91 6.97
N LYS A 12 9.79 -9.87 7.78
CA LYS A 12 8.44 -9.38 8.06
C LYS A 12 7.75 -8.86 6.80
N ILE A 13 8.45 -8.10 5.96
CA ILE A 13 7.89 -7.55 4.72
C ILE A 13 7.60 -8.67 3.71
N ALA A 14 8.52 -9.61 3.55
CA ALA A 14 8.41 -10.72 2.60
C ALA A 14 7.54 -11.88 3.12
N ASN A 15 7.08 -11.83 4.38
CA ASN A 15 6.41 -12.94 5.06
C ASN A 15 7.23 -14.24 4.99
N ALA A 16 8.51 -14.15 5.34
CA ALA A 16 9.48 -15.24 5.31
C ALA A 16 9.92 -15.61 6.73
N ASP A 17 9.87 -16.90 7.07
CA ASP A 17 10.30 -17.38 8.39
C ASP A 17 11.81 -17.60 8.45
N THR A 18 12.39 -18.13 7.37
CA THR A 18 13.81 -18.47 7.29
C THR A 18 14.58 -17.57 6.31
N ILE A 19 15.91 -17.54 6.45
CA ILE A 19 16.78 -16.88 5.46
C ILE A 19 16.68 -17.58 4.10
N LYS A 20 16.40 -18.89 4.09
CA LYS A 20 16.21 -19.65 2.87
C LYS A 20 14.97 -19.17 2.11
N ASP A 21 13.84 -19.05 2.79
CA ASP A 21 12.60 -18.52 2.18
C ASP A 21 12.82 -17.10 1.67
N LEU A 22 13.48 -16.26 2.47
CA LEU A 22 13.83 -14.89 2.07
C LEU A 22 14.74 -14.88 0.83
N SER A 23 15.68 -15.82 0.74
CA SER A 23 16.61 -15.95 -0.39
C SER A 23 15.87 -16.32 -1.69
N GLU A 24 14.85 -17.18 -1.58
CA GLU A 24 13.99 -17.57 -2.70
C GLU A 24 13.12 -16.40 -3.16
N ILE A 25 12.46 -15.69 -2.22
CA ILE A 25 11.61 -14.53 -2.52
C ILE A 25 12.40 -13.38 -3.13
N LEU A 26 13.57 -13.06 -2.56
CA LEU A 26 14.42 -11.97 -3.04
C LEU A 26 15.27 -12.38 -4.25
N ASN A 27 15.23 -13.65 -4.66
CA ASN A 27 16.09 -14.23 -5.70
C ASN A 27 17.57 -13.84 -5.49
N VAL A 28 18.07 -14.13 -4.29
CA VAL A 28 19.46 -13.94 -3.88
C VAL A 28 19.99 -15.27 -3.38
N ASN A 29 21.22 -15.62 -3.71
CA ASN A 29 21.81 -16.86 -3.21
C ASN A 29 21.93 -16.82 -1.67
N TYR A 30 21.45 -17.86 -1.00
CA TYR A 30 21.56 -18.07 0.45
C TYR A 30 22.95 -17.76 1.02
N THR A 31 24.02 -18.16 0.33
CA THR A 31 25.40 -17.93 0.79
C THR A 31 25.78 -16.45 0.84
N THR A 32 25.10 -15.61 0.06
CA THR A 32 25.28 -14.16 0.07
C THR A 32 24.83 -13.56 1.40
N PHE A 33 23.74 -14.08 1.98
CA PHE A 33 23.27 -13.64 3.30
C PHE A 33 24.28 -13.97 4.39
N ASN A 34 24.90 -15.16 4.36
CA ASN A 34 25.98 -15.50 5.29
C ASN A 34 27.18 -14.54 5.16
N THR A 35 27.50 -14.15 3.93
CA THR A 35 28.58 -13.18 3.68
C THR A 35 28.26 -11.82 4.30
N TRP A 36 27.00 -11.36 4.21
CA TRP A 36 26.55 -10.13 4.85
C TRP A 36 26.46 -10.23 6.37
N ALA A 37 26.07 -11.40 6.90
CA ALA A 37 26.08 -11.67 8.34
C ALA A 37 27.48 -11.54 8.93
N VAL A 38 28.49 -12.13 8.28
CA VAL A 38 29.90 -12.02 8.69
C VAL A 38 30.41 -10.58 8.61
N ARG A 39 29.96 -9.81 7.61
CA ARG A 39 30.29 -8.39 7.48
C ARG A 39 29.55 -7.50 8.47
N GLY A 40 28.46 -7.99 9.07
CA GLY A 40 27.58 -7.23 9.96
C GLY A 40 26.66 -6.24 9.23
N GLU A 41 26.64 -6.22 7.88
CA GLU A 41 25.82 -5.29 7.11
C GLU A 41 25.41 -5.80 5.72
N ILE A 42 24.26 -5.32 5.24
CA ILE A 42 23.80 -5.52 3.86
C ILE A 42 24.11 -4.25 3.05
N PRO A 43 24.75 -4.35 1.87
CA PRO A 43 25.04 -3.19 1.03
C PRO A 43 23.77 -2.42 0.66
N LEU A 44 23.81 -1.09 0.74
CA LEU A 44 22.66 -0.21 0.44
C LEU A 44 22.08 -0.44 -0.97
N LYS A 45 22.94 -0.72 -1.96
CA LYS A 45 22.51 -1.08 -3.31
C LYS A 45 21.55 -2.29 -3.31
N ARG A 46 21.82 -3.30 -2.48
CA ARG A 46 20.96 -4.49 -2.34
C ARG A 46 19.65 -4.16 -1.64
N ILE A 47 19.68 -3.31 -0.62
CA ILE A 47 18.48 -2.83 0.06
C ILE A 47 17.54 -2.14 -0.94
N LYS A 48 18.09 -1.31 -1.84
CA LYS A 48 17.32 -0.67 -2.92
C LYS A 48 16.71 -1.69 -3.89
N GLU A 49 17.49 -2.68 -4.32
CA GLU A 49 16.98 -3.76 -5.18
C GLU A 49 15.83 -4.53 -4.49
N PHE A 50 15.93 -4.76 -3.17
CA PHE A 50 14.87 -5.41 -2.40
C PHE A 50 13.63 -4.54 -2.24
N SER A 51 13.78 -3.23 -2.03
CA SER A 51 12.65 -2.31 -1.94
C SER A 51 11.84 -2.29 -3.24
N GLU A 52 12.53 -2.28 -4.39
CA GLU A 52 11.89 -2.33 -5.70
C GLU A 52 11.16 -3.67 -5.93
N LYS A 53 11.80 -4.81 -5.58
CA LYS A 53 11.18 -6.13 -5.71
C LYS A 53 9.96 -6.33 -4.82
N LEU A 54 10.02 -5.83 -3.59
CA LEU A 54 8.96 -5.97 -2.60
C LEU A 54 7.88 -4.88 -2.71
N GLY A 55 8.07 -3.87 -3.58
CA GLY A 55 7.15 -2.76 -3.76
C GLY A 55 7.02 -1.86 -2.53
N VAL A 56 8.09 -1.73 -1.74
CA VAL A 56 8.12 -0.93 -0.50
C VAL A 56 9.08 0.25 -0.62
N ASN A 57 8.91 1.27 0.22
CA ASN A 57 9.89 2.35 0.32
C ASN A 57 11.20 1.80 0.94
N ILE A 58 12.35 2.20 0.40
CA ILE A 58 13.67 1.87 0.96
C ILE A 58 13.79 2.27 2.43
N ASP A 59 13.22 3.42 2.81
CA ASP A 59 13.23 3.92 4.20
C ASP A 59 12.54 2.94 5.16
N MET A 60 11.51 2.21 4.70
CA MET A 60 10.82 1.20 5.51
C MET A 60 11.73 0.02 5.87
N ILE A 61 12.69 -0.31 5.00
CA ILE A 61 13.70 -1.36 5.26
C ILE A 61 14.81 -0.83 6.16
N ILE A 62 15.22 0.43 5.96
CA ILE A 62 16.34 1.05 6.65
C ILE A 62 16.01 1.45 8.09
N SER A 63 14.86 2.10 8.28
CA SER A 63 14.44 2.65 9.57
C SER A 63 13.58 1.69 10.38
N GLY A 64 13.09 0.60 9.76
CA GLY A 64 12.04 -0.24 10.33
C GLY A 64 10.73 0.50 10.57
N ASP A 65 10.64 1.78 10.15
CA ASP A 65 9.46 2.60 10.32
C ASP A 65 8.48 2.31 9.20
N ILE A 66 7.58 1.39 9.53
CA ILE A 66 6.37 1.05 8.76
C ILE A 66 5.46 2.28 8.58
N ASN A 67 5.68 3.35 9.35
CA ASN A 67 4.96 4.62 9.29
C ASN A 67 5.80 5.76 8.70
N SER A 68 6.91 5.45 8.00
CA SER A 68 7.76 6.45 7.37
C SER A 68 6.89 7.42 6.57
N LYS A 69 6.87 8.67 7.06
CA LYS A 69 5.99 9.76 6.64
C LYS A 69 6.15 10.02 5.14
N GLY A 70 5.34 9.34 4.34
CA GLY A 70 5.40 9.41 2.89
C GLY A 70 4.26 8.64 2.26
N ASN A 71 3.19 9.38 1.95
CA ASN A 71 2.12 9.03 1.01
C ASN A 71 1.32 7.75 1.30
N LYS A 72 0.28 7.83 2.14
CA LYS A 72 -1.00 7.10 1.98
C LYS A 72 -0.91 5.58 1.67
N ASN A 73 0.14 4.89 2.09
CA ASN A 73 0.35 3.49 1.73
C ASN A 73 -0.21 2.57 2.81
N ILE A 74 -1.43 2.07 2.58
CA ILE A 74 -1.96 0.93 3.32
C ILE A 74 -1.24 -0.32 2.80
N ILE A 75 -0.49 -1.01 3.66
CA ILE A 75 0.10 -2.31 3.33
C ILE A 75 -0.84 -3.39 3.86
N LEU A 76 -1.48 -4.14 2.96
CA LEU A 76 -2.34 -5.28 3.28
C LEU A 76 -1.63 -6.58 2.93
N GLN A 77 -1.51 -7.49 3.89
CA GLN A 77 -1.01 -8.84 3.68
C GLN A 77 -2.11 -9.86 4.05
N GLY A 78 -2.17 -10.99 3.34
CA GLY A 78 -3.18 -12.05 3.53
C GLY A 78 -4.29 -12.08 2.45
N LYS A 79 -5.18 -13.07 2.54
CA LYS A 79 -6.34 -13.25 1.64
C LYS A 79 -7.62 -12.77 2.35
N ASN A 80 -8.59 -12.23 1.60
CA ASN A 80 -9.85 -11.65 2.11
C ASN A 80 -9.72 -10.35 2.92
N ASN A 81 -8.71 -9.53 2.62
CA ASN A 81 -8.63 -8.19 3.20
C ASN A 81 -9.74 -7.30 2.63
N SER A 82 -10.55 -6.71 3.53
CA SER A 82 -11.52 -5.67 3.18
C SER A 82 -11.01 -4.34 3.69
N ILE A 83 -10.74 -3.40 2.77
CA ILE A 83 -10.44 -2.02 3.15
C ILE A 83 -11.77 -1.29 3.27
N ASN A 84 -12.27 -1.19 4.50
CA ASN A 84 -13.31 -0.22 4.79
C ASN A 84 -12.62 1.11 5.05
N PHE A 85 -12.50 1.95 4.03
CA PHE A 85 -12.14 3.35 4.28
C PHE A 85 -13.27 3.91 5.15
N PRO A 86 -13.01 4.39 6.38
CA PRO A 86 -13.94 5.35 6.94
C PRO A 86 -13.98 6.46 5.92
N THR A 87 -15.12 6.62 5.24
CA THR A 87 -15.38 7.83 4.47
C THR A 87 -14.98 8.95 5.40
N ASN A 88 -13.96 9.71 5.02
CA ASN A 88 -13.62 10.92 5.75
C ASN A 88 -14.91 11.74 5.70
N ASN A 89 -15.65 11.75 6.82
CA ASN A 89 -17.04 12.18 6.92
C ASN A 89 -17.11 13.72 6.89
N ASN A 90 -16.46 14.32 5.91
CA ASN A 90 -16.84 15.60 5.33
C ASN A 90 -17.81 15.43 4.16
N HIS A 91 -18.30 14.21 3.89
CA HIS A 91 -19.46 14.00 3.05
C HIS A 91 -20.74 14.26 3.86
N ASN A 92 -21.14 15.54 3.85
CA ASN A 92 -22.45 16.10 4.16
C ASN A 92 -23.55 15.02 4.24
N ASP A 93 -24.24 14.88 5.37
CA ASP A 93 -25.30 13.89 5.63
C ASP A 93 -26.30 13.71 4.46
N LYS A 94 -26.49 14.75 3.66
CA LYS A 94 -27.31 14.73 2.44
C LYS A 94 -26.77 13.79 1.35
N LEU A 95 -25.46 13.71 1.14
CA LEU A 95 -24.85 12.82 0.15
C LEU A 95 -25.01 11.35 0.57
N GLN A 96 -24.82 11.05 1.85
CA GLN A 96 -25.06 9.71 2.38
C GLN A 96 -26.53 9.31 2.23
N LYS A 97 -27.45 10.22 2.57
CA LYS A 97 -28.88 10.00 2.35
C LYS A 97 -29.23 9.77 0.87
N PHE A 98 -28.60 10.50 -0.04
CA PHE A 98 -28.78 10.28 -1.49
C PHE A 98 -28.31 8.89 -1.91
N LEU A 99 -27.12 8.46 -1.49
CA LEU A 99 -26.58 7.14 -1.83
C LEU A 99 -27.49 6.01 -1.34
N SER A 100 -27.95 6.06 -0.09
CA SER A 100 -28.86 5.04 0.45
C SER A 100 -30.22 4.99 -0.27
N LEU A 101 -30.74 6.14 -0.69
CA LEU A 101 -31.99 6.19 -1.47
C LEU A 101 -31.79 5.67 -2.89
N HIS A 102 -30.68 6.01 -3.52
CA HIS A 102 -30.35 5.51 -4.85
C HIS A 102 -30.12 4.00 -4.86
N GLU A 103 -29.45 3.46 -3.85
CA GLU A 103 -29.26 2.01 -3.72
C GLU A 103 -30.60 1.26 -3.60
N LYS A 104 -31.57 1.84 -2.89
CA LYS A 104 -32.87 1.19 -2.63
C LYS A 104 -33.92 1.41 -3.71
N TYR A 105 -33.88 2.54 -4.41
CA TYR A 105 -34.95 2.99 -5.31
C TYR A 105 -34.44 3.51 -6.66
N GLY A 106 -33.13 3.60 -6.86
CA GLY A 106 -32.52 4.14 -8.07
C GLY A 106 -32.60 3.18 -9.26
N ASN A 107 -32.33 3.73 -10.44
CA ASN A 107 -32.11 3.02 -11.68
C ASN A 107 -31.20 3.88 -12.59
N GLU A 108 -30.64 3.27 -13.64
CA GLU A 108 -29.68 3.94 -14.53
C GLU A 108 -30.25 5.22 -15.15
N ALA A 109 -31.50 5.20 -15.63
CA ALA A 109 -32.13 6.38 -16.23
C ALA A 109 -32.25 7.57 -15.26
N LEU A 110 -32.50 7.30 -13.98
CA LEU A 110 -32.56 8.33 -12.95
C LEU A 110 -31.16 8.85 -12.60
N LEU A 111 -30.15 7.98 -12.56
CA LEU A 111 -28.75 8.38 -12.34
C LEU A 111 -28.23 9.27 -13.47
N ASP A 112 -28.52 8.92 -14.72
CA ASP A 112 -28.13 9.69 -15.91
C ASP A 112 -28.68 11.12 -15.88
N GLN A 113 -29.91 11.31 -15.39
CA GLN A 113 -30.49 12.64 -15.22
C GLN A 113 -29.74 13.48 -14.19
N PHE A 114 -29.25 12.87 -13.10
CA PHE A 114 -28.43 13.57 -12.11
C PHE A 114 -27.06 13.93 -12.69
N ILE A 115 -26.42 12.99 -13.41
CA ILE A 115 -25.11 13.22 -14.04
C ILE A 115 -25.21 14.37 -15.05
N ASN A 116 -26.19 14.35 -15.94
CA ASN A 116 -26.37 15.38 -16.96
C ASN A 116 -26.54 16.79 -16.33
N LYS A 117 -27.32 16.89 -15.24
CA LYS A 117 -27.46 18.16 -14.50
C LYS A 117 -26.12 18.66 -13.95
N LEU A 118 -25.27 17.77 -13.43
CA LEU A 118 -23.95 18.13 -12.92
C LEU A 118 -22.99 18.53 -14.04
N GLU A 119 -23.05 17.86 -15.19
CA GLU A 119 -22.26 18.21 -16.37
C GLU A 119 -22.62 19.59 -16.94
N ILE A 120 -23.92 19.92 -16.97
CA ILE A 120 -24.39 21.26 -17.38
C ILE A 120 -23.83 22.33 -16.44
N LEU A 121 -23.90 22.10 -15.13
CA LEU A 121 -23.36 23.03 -14.14
C LEU A 121 -21.85 23.21 -14.27
N LYS A 122 -21.12 22.11 -14.49
CA LYS A 122 -19.67 22.13 -14.71
C LYS A 122 -19.31 23.04 -15.89
N LYS A 123 -19.99 22.85 -17.03
CA LYS A 123 -19.78 23.67 -18.24
C LYS A 123 -20.05 25.15 -17.96
N ALA A 124 -21.13 25.47 -17.24
CA ALA A 124 -21.50 26.85 -16.92
C ALA A 124 -20.55 27.57 -15.93
N THR A 125 -19.74 26.82 -15.17
CA THR A 125 -18.75 27.38 -14.24
C THR A 125 -17.33 27.46 -14.80
N GLU A 126 -17.07 26.78 -15.91
CA GLU A 126 -15.76 26.72 -16.58
C GLU A 126 -15.69 27.63 -17.84
N GLU A 127 -16.79 28.33 -18.18
CA GLU A 127 -16.88 29.43 -19.16
C GLU A 127 -16.78 30.81 -18.49
#